data_AF-A0A6M2DYB2-F1
#
_entry.id   AF-A0A6M2DYB2-F1
#
_cell.length_a   1.000
_cell.length_b   1.000
_cell.length_c   1.000
_cell.angle_alpha   90.00
_cell.angle_beta   90.00
_cell.angle_gamma   90.00
#
_symmetry.space_group_name_H-M   'P 1'
#
loop_
_entity.id
_entity.type
_entity.pdbx_description
1 polymer ?
#
loop_
_entity_poly.entity_id
_entity_poly.type
_entity_poly.pdbx_seq_one_letter_code
_entity_poly.pdbx_strand_id
1 'polypeptide(L)'
;MLPFLSGVIGVILPCLAYESDSRRNIKETATALNLSLLKLVAIEAGDDCYQDGDLETGINMTSVIEVLLNNLISESVQTKVAVLEWIHHLYTQMPSRMEKHTSQLIFPALLKVLSDKSDEVVVQCLLVLAEGVAKKHASTGLKAQTEDLHYKDFLKCLLDLFRSDKQLLDERGSFILRHLCVLLNAEDIYRTLANILLYETNLKFTSTMVETLNMLLLTASELYVLRNILKNLKSQESVSLFICLYKCWAHSPVSTIALCLLSQNYQHVSDLVKLFGNLELTVDLLTELDKLIQLIESPIFAYLRLELLSSSRGAPLLSALYGILMLLPQTKSFHILKARLDCVPALNICCQTNERIVPTKDLKNSNVDFNNLLEHFNKVQSDQTAYKAQQRAYILSTLQRDMNLVQN
;
A
#
# COMPACT_ATOMS: atom_id res chain seq x y z
N MET A 1 -40.14 1.24 16.41
CA MET A 1 -38.83 0.64 16.77
C MET A 1 -37.67 1.39 16.12
N LEU A 2 -37.75 1.69 14.82
CA LEU A 2 -36.70 2.40 14.06
C LEU A 2 -36.21 3.73 14.67
N PRO A 3 -37.08 4.61 15.23
CA PRO A 3 -36.62 5.85 15.88
C PRO A 3 -35.77 5.61 17.13
N PHE A 4 -35.93 4.45 17.78
CA PHE A 4 -35.20 4.06 19.00
C PHE A 4 -34.01 3.14 18.71
N LEU A 5 -33.67 2.91 17.44
CA LEU A 5 -32.63 1.96 17.03
C LEU A 5 -31.28 2.25 17.70
N SER A 6 -30.86 3.51 17.77
CA SER A 6 -29.61 3.92 18.42
C SER A 6 -29.56 3.51 19.90
N GLY A 7 -30.65 3.74 20.64
CA GLY A 7 -30.75 3.36 22.05
C GLY A 7 -30.71 1.84 22.25
N VAL A 8 -31.41 1.10 21.39
CA VAL A 8 -31.44 -0.38 21.45
C VAL A 8 -30.06 -0.97 21.12
N ILE A 9 -29.40 -0.47 20.06
CA ILE A 9 -28.05 -0.89 19.67
C ILE A 9 -27.06 -0.64 20.81
N GLY A 10 -27.13 0.54 21.45
CA GLY A 10 -26.23 0.90 22.55
C GLY A 10 -26.29 -0.03 23.76
N VAL A 11 -27.44 -0.68 23.99
CA VAL A 11 -27.62 -1.66 25.08
C VAL A 11 -27.22 -3.07 24.64
N ILE A 12 -27.53 -3.45 23.39
CA ILE A 12 -27.30 -4.81 22.89
C ILE A 12 -25.82 -5.09 22.67
N LEU A 13 -25.07 -4.16 22.07
CA LEU A 13 -23.70 -4.41 21.65
C LEU A 13 -22.77 -4.84 22.79
N PRO A 14 -22.75 -4.18 23.97
CA PRO A 14 -21.94 -4.64 25.10
C PRO A 14 -22.34 -6.02 25.60
N CYS A 15 -23.60 -6.43 25.42
CA CYS A 15 -24.09 -7.73 25.88
C CYS A 15 -23.62 -8.90 25.00
N LEU A 16 -23.18 -8.63 23.77
CA LEU A 16 -22.60 -9.64 22.87
C LEU A 16 -21.24 -10.14 23.36
N ALA A 17 -20.54 -9.33 24.16
CA ALA A 17 -19.25 -9.65 24.74
C ALA A 17 -19.29 -10.61 25.95
N TYR A 18 -20.47 -10.95 26.47
CA TYR A 18 -20.53 -11.81 27.65
C TYR A 18 -20.01 -13.22 27.34
N GLU A 19 -19.00 -13.66 28.09
CA GLU A 19 -18.40 -15.00 27.96
C GLU A 19 -18.75 -15.93 29.13
N SER A 20 -19.26 -15.40 30.24
CA SER A 20 -19.56 -16.18 31.45
C SER A 20 -20.90 -16.93 31.35
N ASP A 21 -20.92 -18.19 31.78
CA ASP A 21 -22.13 -19.04 31.80
C ASP A 21 -23.31 -18.40 32.54
N SER A 22 -23.04 -17.61 33.57
CA SER A 22 -24.03 -16.86 34.34
C SER A 22 -24.84 -15.83 33.53
N ARG A 23 -24.35 -15.40 32.37
CA ARG A 23 -24.97 -14.38 31.49
C ARG A 23 -25.30 -14.92 30.11
N ARG A 24 -25.27 -16.25 29.93
CA ARG A 24 -25.52 -16.91 28.65
C ARG A 24 -26.88 -16.54 28.04
N ASN A 25 -27.95 -16.55 28.84
CA ASN A 25 -29.30 -16.20 28.39
C ASN A 25 -29.38 -14.76 27.88
N ILE A 26 -28.64 -13.83 28.51
CA ILE A 26 -28.59 -12.42 28.10
C ILE A 26 -27.89 -12.31 26.75
N LYS A 27 -26.77 -13.03 26.57
CA LYS A 27 -26.05 -13.08 25.29
C LYS A 27 -26.92 -13.66 24.17
N GLU A 28 -27.57 -14.79 24.39
CA GLU A 28 -28.44 -15.44 23.40
C GLU A 28 -29.64 -14.56 23.01
N THR A 29 -30.20 -13.83 23.97
CA THR A 29 -31.27 -12.86 23.69
C THR A 29 -30.73 -11.66 22.91
N ALA A 30 -29.55 -11.14 23.29
CA ALA A 30 -28.90 -10.03 22.61
C ALA A 30 -28.54 -10.40 21.16
N THR A 31 -28.03 -11.61 20.89
CA THR A 31 -27.72 -12.07 19.54
C THR A 31 -28.97 -12.24 18.68
N ALA A 32 -30.05 -12.80 19.22
CA ALA A 32 -31.32 -12.93 18.52
C ALA A 32 -31.94 -11.56 18.18
N LEU A 33 -31.89 -10.61 19.13
CA LEU A 33 -32.34 -9.24 18.90
C LEU A 33 -31.46 -8.53 17.86
N ASN A 34 -30.13 -8.68 17.94
CA ASN A 34 -29.18 -8.12 16.98
C ASN A 34 -29.52 -8.53 15.55
N LEU A 35 -29.72 -9.83 15.32
CA LEU A 35 -30.09 -10.38 14.01
C LEU A 35 -31.46 -9.88 13.54
N SER A 36 -32.42 -9.73 14.45
CA SER A 36 -33.75 -9.22 14.12
C SER A 36 -33.71 -7.76 13.69
N LEU A 37 -32.87 -6.94 14.35
CA LEU A 37 -32.68 -5.54 13.99
C LEU A 37 -31.98 -5.38 12.63
N LEU A 38 -30.94 -6.17 12.35
CA LEU A 38 -30.28 -6.17 11.05
C LEU A 38 -31.28 -6.47 9.91
N LYS A 39 -32.15 -7.47 10.10
CA LYS A 39 -33.21 -7.80 9.14
C LYS A 39 -34.22 -6.66 8.98
N LEU A 40 -34.61 -6.02 10.08
CA LEU A 40 -35.57 -4.91 10.06
C LEU A 40 -35.03 -3.72 9.26
N VAL A 41 -33.76 -3.37 9.44
CA VAL A 41 -33.09 -2.33 8.65
C VAL A 41 -33.02 -2.70 7.15
N ALA A 42 -32.78 -3.97 6.83
CA ALA A 42 -32.78 -4.42 5.43
C ALA A 42 -34.16 -4.34 4.78
N ILE A 43 -35.24 -4.57 5.55
CA ILE A 43 -36.63 -4.42 5.05
C ILE A 43 -36.93 -2.94 4.76
N GLU A 44 -36.59 -2.03 5.69
CA GLU A 44 -36.80 -0.59 5.49
C GLU A 44 -36.00 -0.05 4.30
N ALA A 45 -34.80 -0.58 4.06
CA ALA A 45 -33.99 -0.19 2.92
C ALA A 45 -34.58 -0.61 1.55
N GLY A 46 -35.40 -1.67 1.52
CA GLY A 46 -36.03 -2.17 0.29
C GLY A 46 -37.35 -1.49 -0.08
N ASP A 47 -38.00 -0.84 0.90
CA ASP A 47 -39.15 0.02 0.63
C ASP A 47 -38.63 1.40 0.19
N ASP A 48 -38.63 1.68 -1.12
CA ASP A 48 -38.27 2.95 -1.76
C ASP A 48 -39.22 4.14 -1.37
N CYS A 49 -39.61 4.27 -0.10
CA CYS A 49 -40.45 5.36 0.37
C CYS A 49 -39.60 6.60 0.70
N TYR A 50 -39.10 7.25 -0.36
CA TYR A 50 -38.77 8.68 -0.30
C TYR A 50 -40.05 9.48 -0.10
N GLN A 51 -40.35 9.82 1.15
CA GLN A 51 -40.98 11.09 1.45
C GLN A 51 -40.12 11.80 2.50
N ASP A 52 -39.48 12.87 2.05
CA ASP A 52 -38.63 13.81 2.79
C ASP A 52 -39.43 14.65 3.80
N GLY A 53 -40.47 14.05 4.42
CA GLY A 53 -41.51 14.75 5.20
C GLY A 53 -41.75 14.22 6.62
N ASP A 54 -41.46 12.95 6.91
CA ASP A 54 -41.74 12.36 8.24
C ASP A 54 -40.46 12.14 9.05
N LEU A 55 -39.98 13.22 9.68
CA LEU A 55 -38.83 13.20 10.61
C LEU A 55 -39.07 12.35 11.88
N GLU A 56 -40.30 11.91 12.14
CA GLU A 56 -40.65 11.22 13.40
C GLU A 56 -40.65 9.68 13.33
N THR A 57 -40.64 9.06 12.14
CA THR A 57 -40.80 7.61 11.97
C THR A 57 -39.58 6.87 11.42
N GLY A 58 -38.64 7.57 10.79
CA GLY A 58 -37.43 6.98 10.18
C GLY A 58 -36.22 6.83 11.11
N ILE A 59 -35.20 6.09 10.66
CA ILE A 59 -33.92 5.97 11.38
C ILE A 59 -33.18 7.31 11.45
N ASN A 60 -32.85 7.76 12.67
CA ASN A 60 -31.87 8.82 12.88
C ASN A 60 -30.44 8.28 12.72
N MET A 61 -29.90 8.42 11.51
CA MET A 61 -28.59 7.88 11.14
C MET A 61 -27.44 8.47 11.95
N THR A 62 -27.46 9.77 12.25
CA THR A 62 -26.42 10.42 13.06
C THR A 62 -26.32 9.77 14.43
N SER A 63 -27.45 9.59 15.12
CA SER A 63 -27.47 8.97 16.45
C SER A 63 -27.05 7.51 16.43
N VAL A 64 -27.42 6.75 15.39
CA VAL A 64 -26.98 5.36 15.22
C VAL A 64 -25.47 5.29 15.04
N ILE A 65 -24.91 6.11 14.15
CA ILE A 65 -23.47 6.15 13.88
C ILE A 65 -22.71 6.56 15.15
N GLU A 66 -23.14 7.59 15.87
CA GLU A 66 -22.50 8.01 17.12
C GLU A 66 -22.46 6.88 18.16
N VAL A 67 -23.57 6.16 18.35
CA VAL A 67 -23.61 5.01 19.27
C VAL A 67 -22.68 3.90 18.82
N LEU A 68 -22.65 3.58 17.53
CA LEU A 68 -21.74 2.58 16.97
C LEU A 68 -20.29 2.99 17.21
N LEU A 69 -19.91 4.21 16.84
CA LEU A 69 -18.53 4.71 16.99
C LEU A 69 -18.10 4.78 18.45
N ASN A 70 -18.99 5.14 19.39
CA ASN A 70 -18.69 5.12 20.81
C ASN A 70 -18.40 3.69 21.33
N ASN A 71 -19.07 2.67 20.78
CA ASN A 71 -18.84 1.27 21.16
C ASN A 71 -17.54 0.67 20.57
N LEU A 72 -16.91 1.30 19.57
CA LEU A 72 -15.58 0.90 19.07
C LEU A 72 -14.47 1.08 20.12
N ILE A 73 -14.69 1.91 21.14
CA ILE A 73 -13.74 2.17 22.23
C ILE A 73 -13.73 1.02 23.26
N SER A 74 -14.72 0.10 23.20
CA SER A 74 -14.81 -1.02 24.13
C SER A 74 -13.55 -1.90 24.15
N GLU A 75 -13.32 -2.69 25.20
CA GLU A 75 -12.17 -3.63 25.24
C GLU A 75 -12.48 -4.96 24.54
N SER A 76 -13.76 -5.32 24.41
CA SER A 76 -14.18 -6.59 23.82
C SER A 76 -14.01 -6.58 22.30
N VAL A 77 -13.28 -7.59 21.81
CA VAL A 77 -13.17 -7.89 20.38
C VAL A 77 -14.54 -8.13 19.75
N GLN A 78 -15.41 -8.90 20.42
CA GLN A 78 -16.73 -9.26 19.90
C GLN A 78 -17.64 -8.04 19.77
N THR A 79 -17.60 -7.09 20.72
CA THR A 79 -18.34 -5.82 20.60
C THR A 79 -17.85 -5.01 19.41
N LYS A 80 -16.52 -4.85 19.25
CA LYS A 80 -15.96 -4.12 18.10
C LYS A 80 -16.33 -4.77 16.77
N VAL A 81 -16.20 -6.09 16.67
CA VAL A 81 -16.58 -6.84 15.47
C VAL A 81 -18.06 -6.63 15.16
N ALA A 82 -18.96 -6.79 16.14
CA ALA A 82 -20.38 -6.56 15.94
C ALA A 82 -20.70 -5.11 15.51
N VAL A 83 -20.00 -4.12 16.07
CA VAL A 83 -20.13 -2.72 15.63
C VAL A 83 -19.72 -2.57 14.16
N LEU A 84 -18.58 -3.16 13.77
CA LEU A 84 -18.09 -3.08 12.39
C LEU A 84 -19.04 -3.80 11.42
N GLU A 85 -19.59 -4.96 11.81
CA GLU A 85 -20.64 -5.65 11.05
C GLU A 85 -21.88 -4.77 10.86
N TRP A 86 -22.29 -4.02 11.90
CA TRP A 86 -23.38 -3.05 11.80
C TRP A 86 -23.07 -1.94 10.80
N ILE A 87 -21.90 -1.32 10.88
CA ILE A 87 -21.51 -0.24 9.96
C ILE A 87 -21.45 -0.77 8.53
N HIS A 88 -20.89 -1.96 8.32
CA HIS A 88 -20.86 -2.63 7.02
C HIS A 88 -22.28 -2.92 6.48
N HIS A 89 -23.17 -3.43 7.34
CA HIS A 89 -24.57 -3.67 6.97
C HIS A 89 -25.27 -2.37 6.56
N LEU A 90 -25.03 -1.28 7.28
CA LEU A 90 -25.59 0.04 6.92
C LEU A 90 -25.07 0.55 5.57
N TYR A 91 -23.79 0.36 5.24
CA TYR A 91 -23.27 0.67 3.90
C TYR A 91 -23.86 -0.24 2.81
N THR A 92 -24.18 -1.48 3.16
CA THR A 92 -24.79 -2.43 2.22
C THR A 92 -26.25 -2.06 1.93
N GLN A 93 -27.03 -1.76 2.96
CA GLN A 93 -28.47 -1.54 2.85
C GLN A 93 -28.83 -0.08 2.53
N MET A 94 -28.14 0.90 3.09
CA MET A 94 -28.50 2.33 3.00
C MET A 94 -27.31 3.24 2.60
N PRO A 95 -26.68 3.01 1.44
CA PRO A 95 -25.43 3.71 1.05
C PRO A 95 -25.59 5.24 0.99
N SER A 96 -26.69 5.74 0.43
CA SER A 96 -26.95 7.19 0.27
C SER A 96 -27.05 7.94 1.60
N ARG A 97 -27.51 7.27 2.66
CA ARG A 97 -27.59 7.85 4.00
C ARG A 97 -26.25 7.82 4.72
N MET A 98 -25.44 6.79 4.48
CA MET A 98 -24.10 6.66 5.05
C MET A 98 -23.10 7.66 4.46
N GLU A 99 -23.21 7.96 3.16
CA GLU A 99 -22.30 8.83 2.41
C GLU A 99 -22.05 10.18 3.09
N LYS A 100 -23.10 10.80 3.66
CA LYS A 100 -23.03 12.10 4.37
C LYS A 100 -22.10 12.08 5.59
N HIS A 101 -21.93 10.92 6.21
CA HIS A 101 -21.17 10.75 7.46
C HIS A 101 -19.82 10.06 7.24
N THR A 102 -19.58 9.49 6.05
CA THR A 102 -18.40 8.70 5.69
C THR A 102 -17.09 9.47 5.95
N SER A 103 -16.91 10.64 5.34
CA SER A 103 -15.65 11.38 5.43
C SER A 103 -15.44 12.09 6.77
N GLN A 104 -16.52 12.56 7.42
CA GLN A 104 -16.41 13.41 8.62
C GLN A 104 -16.33 12.61 9.92
N LEU A 105 -17.09 11.53 10.05
CA LEU A 105 -17.22 10.78 11.31
C LEU A 105 -16.62 9.38 11.21
N ILE A 106 -16.96 8.64 10.14
CA ILE A 106 -16.66 7.21 10.05
C ILE A 106 -15.19 6.97 9.75
N PHE A 107 -14.61 7.59 8.71
CA PHE A 107 -13.21 7.37 8.36
C PHE A 107 -12.22 7.73 9.48
N PRO A 108 -12.31 8.90 10.15
CA PRO A 108 -11.39 9.20 11.25
C PRO A 108 -11.47 8.20 12.40
N ALA A 109 -12.67 7.68 12.71
CA ALA A 109 -12.85 6.68 13.75
C ALA A 109 -12.29 5.31 13.33
N LEU A 110 -12.62 4.83 12.13
CA LEU A 110 -12.15 3.55 11.61
C LEU A 110 -10.64 3.51 11.39
N LEU A 111 -10.02 4.62 10.96
CA LEU A 111 -8.57 4.70 10.83
C LEU A 111 -7.85 4.49 12.16
N LYS A 112 -8.42 4.97 13.28
CA LYS A 112 -7.87 4.67 14.62
C LYS A 112 -8.01 3.20 15.01
N VAL A 113 -9.05 2.52 14.52
CA VAL A 113 -9.26 1.08 14.75
C VAL A 113 -8.22 0.23 14.01
N LEU A 114 -7.55 0.74 12.99
CA LEU A 114 -6.44 0.02 12.33
C LEU A 114 -5.24 -0.23 13.26
N SER A 115 -5.13 0.52 14.35
CA SER A 115 -4.15 0.32 15.43
C SER A 115 -4.57 -0.74 16.45
N ASP A 116 -5.73 -1.39 16.29
CA ASP A 116 -6.21 -2.40 17.24
C ASP A 116 -5.27 -3.63 17.30
N LYS A 117 -5.21 -4.27 18.47
CA LYS A 117 -4.36 -5.45 18.71
C LYS A 117 -4.93 -6.71 18.07
N SER A 118 -6.24 -6.79 17.87
CA SER A 118 -6.91 -7.95 17.29
C SER A 118 -6.95 -7.86 15.77
N ASP A 119 -6.36 -8.84 15.10
CA ASP A 119 -6.40 -8.94 13.64
C ASP A 119 -7.82 -9.09 13.11
N GLU A 120 -8.71 -9.76 13.86
CA GLU A 120 -10.12 -9.90 13.50
C GLU A 120 -10.81 -8.54 13.41
N VAL A 121 -10.56 -7.65 14.38
CA VAL A 121 -11.10 -6.29 14.39
C VAL A 121 -10.55 -5.48 13.22
N VAL A 122 -9.24 -5.58 12.95
CA VAL A 122 -8.61 -4.85 11.85
C VAL A 122 -9.14 -5.32 10.49
N VAL A 123 -9.30 -6.63 10.28
CA VAL A 123 -9.86 -7.19 9.04
C VAL A 123 -11.30 -6.70 8.83
N GLN A 124 -12.13 -6.75 9.86
CA GLN A 124 -13.51 -6.24 9.77
C GLN A 124 -13.53 -4.72 9.52
N CYS A 125 -12.61 -3.97 10.12
CA CYS A 125 -12.48 -2.54 9.88
C CYS A 125 -12.11 -2.24 8.43
N LEU A 126 -11.17 -3.01 7.86
CA LEU A 126 -10.77 -2.88 6.45
C LEU A 126 -11.90 -3.25 5.49
N LEU A 127 -12.75 -4.23 5.82
CA LEU A 127 -13.95 -4.54 5.07
C LEU A 127 -14.92 -3.35 5.04
N VAL A 128 -15.17 -2.72 6.20
CA VAL A 128 -16.03 -1.54 6.27
C VAL A 128 -15.45 -0.36 5.49
N LEU A 129 -14.15 -0.10 5.63
CA LEU A 129 -13.46 0.96 4.91
C LEU A 129 -13.51 0.73 3.40
N ALA A 130 -13.26 -0.50 2.95
CA ALA A 130 -13.34 -0.89 1.55
C ALA A 130 -14.75 -0.70 1.00
N GLU A 131 -15.78 -1.15 1.70
CA GLU A 131 -17.18 -0.97 1.30
C GLU A 131 -17.57 0.52 1.23
N GLY A 132 -17.07 1.35 2.15
CA GLY A 132 -17.31 2.79 2.17
C GLY A 132 -16.66 3.57 1.01
N VAL A 133 -15.63 3.00 0.36
CA VAL A 133 -14.98 3.59 -0.83
C VAL A 133 -15.24 2.79 -2.12
N ALA A 134 -15.89 1.63 -2.02
CA ALA A 134 -16.12 0.76 -3.16
C ALA A 134 -17.08 1.43 -4.15
N LYS A 135 -16.71 1.37 -5.44
CA LYS A 135 -17.51 1.87 -6.56
C LYS A 135 -18.73 0.96 -6.73
N LYS A 136 -19.84 1.25 -6.04
CA LYS A 136 -21.12 0.63 -6.38
C LYS A 136 -21.58 1.20 -7.73
N HIS A 137 -21.41 0.41 -8.78
CA HIS A 137 -21.84 0.72 -10.14
C HIS A 137 -23.25 1.32 -10.16
N ALA A 138 -23.36 2.61 -10.52
CA ALA A 138 -24.31 3.15 -11.51
C ALA A 138 -24.52 4.66 -11.29
N SER A 139 -23.55 5.50 -11.67
CA SER A 139 -23.92 6.83 -12.16
C SER A 139 -22.88 7.36 -13.15
N THR A 140 -23.19 7.19 -14.44
CA THR A 140 -22.62 8.00 -15.51
C THR A 140 -23.07 9.45 -15.34
N GLY A 141 -22.27 10.25 -14.63
CA GLY A 141 -22.52 11.67 -14.34
C GLY A 141 -21.52 12.24 -13.34
N LEU A 142 -21.68 13.52 -12.95
CA LEU A 142 -20.78 14.27 -12.03
C LEU A 142 -20.37 13.50 -10.73
N LYS A 143 -21.14 12.48 -10.33
CA LYS A 143 -20.88 11.61 -9.18
C LYS A 143 -19.63 10.74 -9.30
N ALA A 144 -19.23 10.36 -10.53
CA ALA A 144 -18.00 9.59 -10.76
C ALA A 144 -16.73 10.37 -10.35
N GLN A 145 -16.77 11.71 -10.37
CA GLN A 145 -15.66 12.53 -9.87
C GLN A 145 -15.62 12.53 -8.34
N THR A 146 -16.76 12.69 -7.68
CA THR A 146 -16.84 12.69 -6.21
C THR A 146 -16.43 11.34 -5.59
N GLU A 147 -16.79 10.22 -6.21
CA GLU A 147 -16.41 8.87 -5.78
C GLU A 147 -14.89 8.65 -5.85
N ASP A 148 -14.23 9.16 -6.90
CA ASP A 148 -12.77 9.11 -7.05
C ASP A 148 -12.07 10.00 -6.01
N LEU A 149 -12.71 11.10 -5.59
CA LEU A 149 -12.24 11.95 -4.49
C LEU A 149 -12.29 11.21 -3.15
N HIS A 150 -13.39 10.54 -2.80
CA HIS A 150 -13.50 9.80 -1.54
C HIS A 150 -12.49 8.66 -1.41
N TYR A 151 -12.27 7.93 -2.50
CA TYR A 151 -11.25 6.88 -2.56
C TYR A 151 -9.84 7.45 -2.35
N LYS A 152 -9.51 8.55 -3.03
CA LYS A 152 -8.22 9.23 -2.89
C LYS A 152 -8.02 9.83 -1.50
N ASP A 153 -9.06 10.43 -0.92
CA ASP A 153 -9.03 11.01 0.42
C ASP A 153 -8.84 9.93 1.48
N PHE A 154 -9.47 8.77 1.34
CA PHE A 154 -9.23 7.61 2.20
C PHE A 154 -7.76 7.19 2.18
N LEU A 155 -7.17 6.98 0.99
CA LEU A 155 -5.77 6.58 0.87
C LEU A 155 -4.81 7.66 1.37
N LYS A 156 -5.17 8.94 1.22
CA LYS A 156 -4.41 10.06 1.79
C LYS A 156 -4.44 10.03 3.32
N CYS A 157 -5.60 9.86 3.92
CA CYS A 157 -5.74 9.74 5.38
C CYS A 157 -5.01 8.51 5.93
N LEU A 158 -4.99 7.40 5.18
CA LEU A 158 -4.20 6.20 5.53
C LEU A 158 -2.70 6.49 5.49
N LEU A 159 -2.21 7.19 4.47
CA LEU A 159 -0.81 7.63 4.41
C LEU A 159 -0.47 8.61 5.54
N ASP A 160 -1.37 9.53 5.88
CA ASP A 160 -1.22 10.45 7.01
C ASP A 160 -1.12 9.69 8.35
N LEU A 161 -1.89 8.61 8.51
CA LEU A 161 -1.80 7.72 9.67
C LEU A 161 -0.43 7.03 9.73
N PHE A 162 0.03 6.40 8.64
CA PHE A 162 1.35 5.77 8.59
C PHE A 162 2.50 6.77 8.79
N ARG A 163 2.33 8.02 8.35
CA ARG A 163 3.31 9.09 8.54
C ARG A 163 3.40 9.53 9.99
N SER A 164 2.27 9.57 10.68
CA SER A 164 2.17 10.01 12.08
C SER A 164 2.55 8.90 13.06
N ASP A 165 2.24 7.64 12.72
CA ASP A 165 2.51 6.46 13.52
C ASP A 165 3.42 5.48 12.75
N LYS A 166 4.72 5.64 12.96
CA LYS A 166 5.74 4.78 12.33
C LYS A 166 5.63 3.32 12.82
N GLN A 167 5.28 3.09 14.09
CA GLN A 167 5.19 1.73 14.63
C GLN A 167 4.09 0.95 13.93
N LEU A 168 2.94 1.59 13.67
CA LEU A 168 1.86 0.98 12.93
C LEU A 168 2.26 0.60 11.50
N LEU A 169 3.02 1.44 10.79
CA LEU A 169 3.55 1.11 9.47
C LEU A 169 4.51 -0.10 9.53
N ASP A 170 5.45 -0.08 10.48
CA ASP A 170 6.48 -1.12 10.63
C ASP A 170 5.87 -2.48 11.02
N GLU A 171 4.90 -2.51 11.92
CA GLU A 171 4.31 -3.75 12.45
C GLU A 171 3.11 -4.25 11.63
N ARG A 172 2.21 -3.35 11.21
CA ARG A 172 0.92 -3.70 10.59
C ARG A 172 0.74 -3.18 9.17
N GLY A 173 1.59 -2.29 8.67
CA GLY A 173 1.43 -1.67 7.34
C GLY A 173 1.33 -2.70 6.21
N SER A 174 2.20 -3.73 6.24
CA SER A 174 2.16 -4.84 5.29
C SER A 174 0.83 -5.60 5.32
N PHE A 175 0.33 -5.90 6.52
CA PHE A 175 -0.95 -6.60 6.73
C PHE A 175 -2.14 -5.78 6.19
N ILE A 176 -2.19 -4.49 6.53
CA ILE A 176 -3.25 -3.56 6.11
C ILE A 176 -3.27 -3.43 4.59
N LEU A 177 -2.13 -3.14 3.96
CA LEU A 177 -2.04 -2.93 2.51
C LEU A 177 -2.37 -4.20 1.72
N ARG A 178 -1.96 -5.38 2.20
CA ARG A 178 -2.31 -6.66 1.57
C ARG A 178 -3.81 -6.90 1.58
N HIS A 179 -4.46 -6.71 2.73
CA HIS A 179 -5.91 -6.86 2.82
C HIS A 179 -6.64 -5.85 1.93
N LEU A 180 -6.20 -4.59 1.88
CA LEU A 180 -6.78 -3.62 0.93
C LEU A 180 -6.64 -4.07 -0.52
N CYS A 181 -5.50 -4.67 -0.91
CA CYS A 181 -5.30 -5.22 -2.25
C CYS A 181 -6.14 -6.46 -2.56
N VAL A 182 -6.71 -7.13 -1.54
CA VAL A 182 -7.71 -8.20 -1.71
C VAL A 182 -9.10 -7.60 -1.90
N LEU A 183 -9.43 -6.60 -1.09
CA LEU A 183 -10.77 -6.02 -1.03
C LEU A 183 -11.05 -5.02 -2.16
N LEU A 184 -10.00 -4.39 -2.69
CA LEU A 184 -10.08 -3.34 -3.71
C LEU A 184 -9.12 -3.69 -4.87
N ASN A 185 -9.26 -2.98 -5.98
CA ASN A 185 -8.37 -3.17 -7.12
C ASN A 185 -6.93 -2.75 -6.77
N ALA A 186 -6.00 -3.71 -6.80
CA ALA A 186 -4.60 -3.49 -6.47
C ALA A 186 -3.89 -2.50 -7.42
N GLU A 187 -4.23 -2.48 -8.71
CA GLU A 187 -3.67 -1.50 -9.65
C GLU A 187 -4.08 -0.08 -9.27
N ASP A 188 -5.37 0.13 -8.96
CA ASP A 188 -5.89 1.43 -8.54
C ASP A 188 -5.25 1.91 -7.22
N ILE A 189 -5.05 1.00 -6.25
CA ILE A 189 -4.34 1.31 -5.00
C ILE A 189 -2.93 1.79 -5.31
N TYR A 190 -2.15 0.98 -6.06
CA TYR A 190 -0.74 1.29 -6.33
C TYR A 190 -0.59 2.58 -7.14
N ARG A 191 -1.44 2.80 -8.14
CA ARG A 191 -1.45 4.03 -8.94
C ARG A 191 -1.82 5.25 -8.09
N THR A 192 -2.82 5.14 -7.23
CA THR A 192 -3.27 6.26 -6.39
C THR A 192 -2.26 6.59 -5.30
N LEU A 193 -1.72 5.58 -4.62
CA LEU A 193 -0.65 5.76 -3.63
C LEU A 193 0.59 6.38 -4.27
N ALA A 194 1.05 5.89 -5.42
CA ALA A 194 2.19 6.46 -6.13
C ALA A 194 1.96 7.93 -6.48
N ASN A 195 0.76 8.28 -6.96
CA ASN A 195 0.41 9.66 -7.26
C ASN A 195 0.34 10.57 -6.02
N ILE A 196 -0.15 10.08 -4.88
CA ILE A 196 -0.16 10.86 -3.63
C ILE A 196 1.28 11.07 -3.12
N LEU A 197 2.08 10.00 -3.09
CA LEU A 197 3.46 10.00 -2.61
C LEU A 197 4.40 10.88 -3.44
N LEU A 198 4.12 11.09 -4.73
CA LEU A 198 4.88 12.02 -5.58
C LEU A 198 4.85 13.48 -5.10
N TYR A 199 3.79 13.88 -4.39
CA TYR A 199 3.65 15.24 -3.83
C TYR A 199 3.90 15.28 -2.32
N GLU A 200 4.35 14.17 -1.72
CA GLU A 200 4.62 14.10 -0.29
C GLU A 200 5.90 14.86 0.06
N THR A 201 5.80 15.71 1.10
CA THR A 201 6.92 16.58 1.52
C THR A 201 7.95 15.84 2.35
N ASN A 202 7.54 14.83 3.13
CA ASN A 202 8.46 14.03 3.94
C ASN A 202 9.12 12.94 3.11
N LEU A 203 10.23 13.30 2.47
CA LEU A 203 11.00 12.41 1.61
C LEU A 203 11.50 11.13 2.30
N LYS A 204 11.74 11.16 3.62
CA LYS A 204 12.13 9.97 4.39
C LYS A 204 10.96 8.99 4.50
N PHE A 205 9.77 9.49 4.83
CA PHE A 205 8.55 8.67 4.86
C PHE A 205 8.23 8.11 3.47
N THR A 206 8.36 8.93 2.41
CA THR A 206 8.14 8.48 1.03
C THR A 206 9.04 7.31 0.67
N SER A 207 10.35 7.38 0.96
CA SER A 207 11.29 6.28 0.69
C SER A 207 10.89 5.01 1.45
N THR A 208 10.58 5.10 2.75
CA THR A 208 10.13 3.94 3.55
C THR A 208 8.84 3.34 3.01
N MET A 209 7.86 4.15 2.65
CA MET A 209 6.59 3.67 2.10
C MET A 209 6.78 2.98 0.74
N VAL A 210 7.63 3.55 -0.13
CA VAL A 210 8.01 2.94 -1.42
C VAL A 210 8.70 1.60 -1.20
N GLU A 211 9.59 1.49 -0.22
CA GLU A 211 10.25 0.22 0.13
C GLU A 211 9.23 -0.82 0.60
N THR A 212 8.29 -0.45 1.47
CA THR A 212 7.20 -1.33 1.91
C THR A 212 6.35 -1.79 0.72
N LEU A 213 5.92 -0.87 -0.15
CA LEU A 213 5.13 -1.20 -1.34
C LEU A 213 5.92 -2.08 -2.32
N ASN A 214 7.20 -1.83 -2.51
CA ASN A 214 8.05 -2.66 -3.38
C ASN A 214 8.20 -4.08 -2.84
N MET A 215 8.46 -4.22 -1.54
CA MET A 215 8.58 -5.53 -0.90
C MET A 215 7.26 -6.30 -0.98
N LEU A 216 6.13 -5.63 -0.74
CA LEU A 216 4.79 -6.20 -0.94
C LEU A 216 4.56 -6.64 -2.38
N LEU A 217 4.81 -5.76 -3.36
CA LEU A 217 4.67 -6.05 -4.78
C LEU A 217 5.42 -7.31 -5.18
N LEU A 218 6.59 -7.56 -4.60
CA LEU A 218 7.44 -8.70 -4.92
C LEU A 218 7.14 -9.98 -4.10
N THR A 219 6.42 -9.89 -2.99
CA THR A 219 6.26 -11.07 -2.10
C THR A 219 4.81 -11.49 -1.86
N ALA A 220 3.86 -10.56 -1.89
CA ALA A 220 2.45 -10.83 -1.59
C ALA A 220 1.78 -11.67 -2.69
N SER A 221 1.09 -12.75 -2.36
CA SER A 221 0.44 -13.61 -3.35
C SER A 221 -0.70 -12.88 -4.09
N GLU A 222 -1.37 -11.98 -3.40
CA GLU A 222 -2.52 -11.20 -3.85
C GLU A 222 -2.16 -10.26 -5.01
N LEU A 223 -0.89 -9.86 -5.10
CA LEU A 223 -0.36 -8.96 -6.14
C LEU A 223 0.15 -9.71 -7.39
N TYR A 224 -0.16 -11.00 -7.52
CA TYR A 224 0.28 -11.80 -8.68
C TYR A 224 -0.18 -11.22 -10.02
N VAL A 225 -1.44 -10.77 -10.12
CA VAL A 225 -1.98 -10.17 -11.34
C VAL A 225 -1.24 -8.87 -11.69
N LEU A 226 -1.07 -7.98 -10.70
CA LEU A 226 -0.35 -6.72 -10.85
C LEU A 226 1.10 -6.94 -11.32
N ARG A 227 1.80 -7.92 -10.73
CA ARG A 227 3.15 -8.30 -11.17
C ARG A 227 3.18 -8.75 -12.62
N ASN A 228 2.21 -9.53 -13.09
CA ASN A 228 2.18 -10.00 -14.48
C ASN A 228 1.91 -8.86 -15.47
N ILE A 229 1.10 -7.86 -15.09
CA ILE A 229 0.89 -6.64 -15.87
C ILE A 229 2.22 -5.88 -16.01
N LEU A 230 2.94 -5.65 -14.90
CA LEU A 230 4.22 -4.95 -14.90
C LEU A 230 5.35 -5.73 -15.60
N LYS A 231 5.32 -7.07 -15.54
CA LYS A 231 6.27 -7.94 -16.23
C LYS A 231 6.10 -7.91 -17.75
N ASN A 232 4.90 -7.61 -18.24
CA ASN A 232 4.56 -7.59 -19.67
C ASN A 232 4.08 -6.19 -20.10
N LEU A 233 5.03 -5.31 -20.42
CA LEU A 233 4.77 -3.94 -20.91
C LEU A 233 4.30 -3.89 -22.38
N LYS A 234 3.25 -4.65 -22.72
CA LYS A 234 2.70 -4.73 -24.07
C LYS A 234 1.55 -3.76 -24.33
N SER A 235 0.79 -3.37 -23.29
CA SER A 235 -0.36 -2.47 -23.43
C SER A 235 0.00 -1.06 -23.01
N GLN A 236 -0.79 -0.08 -23.47
CA GLN A 236 -0.61 1.31 -23.07
C GLN A 236 -0.94 1.50 -21.58
N GLU A 237 -1.89 0.74 -21.01
CA GLU A 237 -2.19 0.80 -19.58
C GLU A 237 -1.02 0.27 -18.75
N SER A 238 -0.43 -0.87 -19.12
CA SER A 238 0.69 -1.46 -18.37
C SER A 238 1.96 -0.58 -18.43
N VAL A 239 2.21 0.05 -19.58
CA VAL A 239 3.26 1.08 -19.74
C VAL A 239 2.97 2.31 -18.87
N SER A 240 1.74 2.81 -18.89
CA SER A 240 1.33 3.96 -18.05
C SER A 240 1.49 3.65 -16.56
N LEU A 241 1.12 2.45 -16.13
CA LEU A 241 1.26 1.99 -14.76
C LEU A 241 2.73 1.92 -14.37
N PHE A 242 3.56 1.28 -15.19
CA PHE A 242 5.00 1.21 -14.96
C PHE A 242 5.63 2.60 -14.80
N ILE A 243 5.29 3.55 -15.67
CA ILE A 243 5.80 4.93 -15.60
C ILE A 243 5.31 5.63 -14.32
N CYS A 244 4.05 5.45 -13.95
CA CYS A 244 3.48 6.00 -12.72
C CYS A 244 4.24 5.49 -11.47
N LEU A 245 4.44 4.18 -11.38
CA LEU A 245 5.18 3.58 -10.27
C LEU A 245 6.65 4.00 -10.30
N TYR A 246 7.31 3.96 -11.46
CA TYR A 246 8.71 4.33 -11.59
C TYR A 246 8.98 5.73 -11.03
N LYS A 247 8.12 6.71 -11.37
CA LYS A 247 8.30 8.10 -10.92
C LYS A 247 8.31 8.22 -9.39
N CYS A 248 7.47 7.45 -8.70
CA CYS A 248 7.43 7.41 -7.25
C CYS A 248 8.54 6.51 -6.67
N TRP A 249 8.81 5.37 -7.31
CA TRP A 249 9.83 4.40 -6.89
C TRP A 249 11.23 5.01 -6.92
N ALA A 250 11.45 6.02 -7.75
CA ALA A 250 12.68 6.81 -7.81
C ALA A 250 13.09 7.42 -6.45
N HIS A 251 12.19 7.53 -5.46
CA HIS A 251 12.56 7.91 -4.09
C HIS A 251 13.36 6.83 -3.32
N SER A 252 13.34 5.58 -3.79
CA SER A 252 14.17 4.47 -3.29
C SER A 252 14.92 3.80 -4.45
N PRO A 253 16.27 3.98 -4.54
CA PRO A 253 17.06 3.45 -5.64
C PRO A 253 16.91 1.95 -5.85
N VAL A 254 16.94 1.17 -4.78
CA VAL A 254 16.86 -0.30 -4.82
C VAL A 254 15.47 -0.74 -5.28
N SER A 255 14.41 -0.07 -4.82
CA SER A 255 13.05 -0.33 -5.29
C SER A 255 12.89 -0.05 -6.78
N THR A 256 13.52 1.03 -7.29
CA THR A 256 13.53 1.34 -8.73
C THR A 256 14.21 0.24 -9.54
N ILE A 257 15.38 -0.24 -9.08
CA ILE A 257 16.06 -1.39 -9.69
C ILE A 257 15.15 -2.62 -9.68
N ALA A 258 14.53 -2.92 -8.55
CA ALA A 258 13.68 -4.10 -8.40
C ALA A 258 12.46 -4.06 -9.35
N LEU A 259 11.84 -2.89 -9.54
CA LEU A 259 10.76 -2.68 -10.51
C LEU A 259 11.24 -2.87 -11.96
N CYS A 260 12.46 -2.41 -12.28
CA CYS A 260 13.06 -2.57 -13.61
C CYS A 260 13.48 -4.02 -13.89
N LEU A 261 13.93 -4.74 -12.87
CA LEU A 261 14.17 -6.19 -12.93
C LEU A 261 12.85 -6.97 -13.11
N LEU A 262 11.78 -6.57 -12.41
CA LEU A 262 10.44 -7.15 -12.57
C LEU A 262 9.94 -7.04 -14.03
N SER A 263 10.13 -5.86 -14.63
CA SER A 263 9.72 -5.55 -16.00
C SER A 263 10.71 -5.99 -17.10
N GLN A 264 11.78 -6.70 -16.74
CA GLN A 264 12.81 -7.22 -17.65
C GLN A 264 13.59 -6.13 -18.44
N ASN A 265 13.67 -4.91 -17.93
CA ASN A 265 14.35 -3.79 -18.59
C ASN A 265 15.83 -3.71 -18.18
N TYR A 266 16.62 -4.75 -18.45
CA TYR A 266 17.97 -4.89 -17.90
C TYR A 266 18.98 -3.86 -18.37
N GLN A 267 18.82 -3.33 -19.59
CA GLN A 267 19.68 -2.24 -20.07
C GLN A 267 19.55 -1.03 -19.14
N HIS A 268 18.30 -0.64 -18.83
CA HIS A 268 18.01 0.44 -17.90
C HIS A 268 18.51 0.14 -16.48
N VAL A 269 18.44 -1.13 -16.04
CA VAL A 269 19.02 -1.53 -14.74
C VAL A 269 20.55 -1.33 -14.75
N SER A 270 21.26 -1.73 -15.80
CA SER A 270 22.71 -1.52 -15.91
C SER A 270 23.07 -0.04 -15.85
N ASP A 271 22.28 0.81 -16.52
CA ASP A 271 22.51 2.26 -16.52
C ASP A 271 22.20 2.89 -15.15
N LEU A 272 21.15 2.45 -14.45
CA LEU A 272 20.86 2.85 -13.07
C LEU A 272 21.97 2.44 -12.09
N VAL A 273 22.47 1.21 -12.18
CA VAL A 273 23.53 0.71 -11.28
C VAL A 273 24.82 1.52 -11.43
N LYS A 274 25.17 1.98 -12.64
CA LYS A 274 26.32 2.88 -12.84
C LYS A 274 26.16 4.20 -12.08
N LEU A 275 24.93 4.72 -11.96
CA LEU A 275 24.64 5.94 -11.20
C LEU A 275 24.78 5.75 -9.69
N PHE A 276 24.67 4.51 -9.17
CA PHE A 276 24.80 4.26 -7.74
C PHE A 276 26.20 4.56 -7.21
N GLY A 277 27.23 4.53 -8.06
CA GLY A 277 28.59 4.94 -7.68
C GLY A 277 28.68 6.41 -7.25
N ASN A 278 27.71 7.24 -7.67
CA ASN A 278 27.62 8.66 -7.28
C ASN A 278 26.70 8.90 -6.07
N LEU A 279 25.98 7.86 -5.59
CA LEU A 279 25.07 7.97 -4.45
C LEU A 279 25.81 7.70 -3.13
N GLU A 280 25.33 8.32 -2.05
CA GLU A 280 25.83 8.03 -0.70
C GLU A 280 25.42 6.61 -0.27
N LEU A 281 26.42 5.73 -0.05
CA LEU A 281 26.20 4.35 0.40
C LEU A 281 25.85 4.31 1.89
N THR A 282 24.57 4.53 2.20
CA THR A 282 24.02 4.42 3.56
C THR A 282 23.76 2.97 3.99
N VAL A 283 23.72 2.70 5.30
CA VAL A 283 23.37 1.38 5.85
C VAL A 283 21.97 0.94 5.40
N ASP A 284 21.01 1.86 5.32
CA ASP A 284 19.66 1.59 4.84
C ASP A 284 19.68 1.07 3.39
N LEU A 285 20.43 1.75 2.50
CA LEU A 285 20.61 1.33 1.11
C LEU A 285 21.24 -0.07 1.00
N LEU A 286 22.26 -0.35 1.80
CA LEU A 286 22.92 -1.67 1.81
C LEU A 286 21.98 -2.76 2.33
N THR A 287 21.14 -2.45 3.31
CA THR A 287 20.13 -3.37 3.86
C THR A 287 19.07 -3.69 2.80
N GLU A 288 18.63 -2.69 2.03
CA GLU A 288 17.69 -2.92 0.92
C GLU A 288 18.33 -3.71 -0.23
N LEU A 289 19.61 -3.47 -0.56
CA LEU A 289 20.34 -4.28 -1.54
C LEU A 289 20.45 -5.75 -1.10
N ASP A 290 20.75 -6.00 0.18
CA ASP A 290 20.77 -7.33 0.77
C ASP A 290 19.41 -8.04 0.59
N LYS A 291 18.30 -7.35 0.88
CA LYS A 291 16.94 -7.87 0.65
C LYS A 291 16.68 -8.17 -0.82
N LEU A 292 17.06 -7.26 -1.73
CA LEU A 292 16.91 -7.48 -3.18
C LEU A 292 17.65 -8.74 -3.65
N ILE A 293 18.87 -8.96 -3.16
CA ILE A 293 19.66 -10.14 -3.54
C ILE A 293 19.00 -11.44 -3.05
N GLN A 294 18.46 -11.44 -1.84
CA GLN A 294 17.68 -12.57 -1.35
C GLN A 294 16.45 -12.81 -2.24
N LEU A 295 15.78 -11.75 -2.71
CA LEU A 295 14.66 -11.86 -3.65
C LEU A 295 15.11 -12.40 -5.01
N ILE A 296 16.29 -12.04 -5.52
CA ILE A 296 16.84 -12.55 -6.80
C ILE A 296 16.96 -14.08 -6.75
N GLU A 297 17.31 -14.63 -5.59
CA GLU A 297 17.37 -16.09 -5.38
C GLU A 297 16.01 -16.74 -5.09
N SER A 298 14.99 -15.95 -4.75
CA SER A 298 13.65 -16.44 -4.48
C SER A 298 12.88 -16.80 -5.77
N PRO A 299 11.74 -17.50 -5.67
CA PRO A 299 10.96 -17.92 -6.84
C PRO A 299 10.48 -16.77 -7.73
N ILE A 300 10.25 -15.56 -7.18
CA ILE A 300 9.75 -14.44 -7.99
C ILE A 300 10.67 -14.11 -9.16
N PHE A 301 11.98 -14.16 -8.93
CA PHE A 301 13.00 -13.85 -9.92
C PHE A 301 13.67 -15.11 -10.50
N ALA A 302 13.00 -16.27 -10.43
CA ALA A 302 13.47 -17.48 -11.10
C ALA A 302 13.73 -17.27 -12.60
N TYR A 303 12.91 -16.47 -13.27
CA TYR A 303 13.08 -16.14 -14.69
C TYR A 303 14.35 -15.32 -14.95
N LEU A 304 14.75 -14.40 -14.06
CA LEU A 304 16.01 -13.64 -14.21
C LEU A 304 17.22 -14.58 -14.27
N ARG A 305 17.22 -15.60 -13.40
CA ARG A 305 18.31 -16.58 -13.32
C ARG A 305 18.40 -17.45 -14.58
N LEU A 306 17.27 -17.75 -15.21
CA LEU A 306 17.24 -18.42 -16.51
C LEU A 306 17.74 -17.48 -17.62
N GLU A 307 17.40 -16.19 -17.55
CA GLU A 307 17.80 -15.19 -18.54
C GLU A 307 19.29 -14.83 -18.50
N LEU A 308 20.00 -15.11 -17.38
CA LEU A 308 21.47 -15.04 -17.32
C LEU A 308 22.17 -15.96 -18.32
N LEU A 309 21.50 -17.04 -18.74
CA LEU A 309 22.02 -17.97 -19.75
C LEU A 309 21.83 -17.43 -21.18
N SER A 310 20.97 -16.43 -21.39
CA SER A 310 20.70 -15.88 -22.71
C SER A 310 21.80 -14.91 -23.18
N SER A 311 22.21 -14.99 -24.44
CA SER A 311 23.29 -14.13 -24.98
C SER A 311 22.85 -12.68 -25.24
N SER A 312 21.59 -12.45 -25.65
CA SER A 312 21.10 -11.12 -26.02
C SER A 312 20.64 -10.25 -24.84
N ARG A 313 19.94 -10.85 -23.86
CA ARG A 313 19.43 -10.14 -22.66
C ARG A 313 20.31 -10.35 -21.43
N GLY A 314 21.09 -11.42 -21.38
CA GLY A 314 21.95 -11.74 -20.25
C GLY A 314 23.11 -10.76 -20.09
N ALA A 315 23.63 -10.16 -21.17
CA ALA A 315 24.74 -9.21 -21.10
C ALA A 315 24.47 -7.97 -20.21
N PRO A 316 23.42 -7.16 -20.46
CA PRO A 316 23.10 -6.03 -19.59
C PRO A 316 22.71 -6.45 -18.18
N LEU A 317 22.02 -7.60 -18.02
CA LEU A 317 21.69 -8.15 -16.71
C LEU A 317 22.95 -8.54 -15.91
N LEU A 318 23.91 -9.19 -16.55
CA LEU A 318 25.17 -9.60 -15.95
C LEU A 318 25.99 -8.38 -15.53
N SER A 319 26.07 -7.36 -16.40
CA SER A 319 26.69 -6.08 -16.07
C SER A 319 26.05 -5.42 -14.85
N ALA A 320 24.71 -5.39 -14.78
CA ALA A 320 23.98 -4.85 -13.65
C ALA A 320 24.26 -5.63 -12.35
N LEU A 321 24.19 -6.97 -12.39
CA LEU A 321 24.41 -7.80 -11.20
C LEU A 321 25.86 -7.75 -10.70
N TYR A 322 26.87 -7.75 -11.59
CA TYR A 322 28.25 -7.50 -11.17
C TYR A 322 28.44 -6.08 -10.63
N GLY A 323 27.77 -5.08 -11.22
CA GLY A 323 27.77 -3.72 -10.69
C GLY A 323 27.23 -3.66 -9.26
N ILE A 324 26.09 -4.31 -9.00
CA ILE A 324 25.53 -4.45 -7.65
C ILE A 324 26.51 -5.18 -6.72
N LEU A 325 27.12 -6.28 -7.20
CA LEU A 325 28.11 -7.03 -6.42
C LEU A 325 29.29 -6.15 -5.96
N MET A 326 29.74 -5.22 -6.80
CA MET A 326 30.84 -4.29 -6.49
C MET A 326 30.45 -3.20 -5.49
N LEU A 327 29.15 -2.94 -5.29
CA LEU A 327 28.66 -1.96 -4.29
C LEU A 327 28.49 -2.59 -2.90
N LEU A 328 28.43 -3.92 -2.82
CA LEU A 328 28.18 -4.62 -1.56
C LEU A 328 29.46 -4.76 -0.72
N PRO A 329 29.36 -4.61 0.60
CA PRO A 329 30.36 -5.19 1.51
C PRO A 329 30.36 -6.73 1.38
N GLN A 330 31.42 -7.39 1.88
CA GLN A 330 31.54 -8.86 1.85
C GLN A 330 30.59 -9.56 2.85
N THR A 331 29.29 -9.31 2.72
CA THR A 331 28.22 -9.90 3.53
C THR A 331 27.80 -11.25 2.96
N LYS A 332 26.86 -11.93 3.63
CA LYS A 332 26.24 -13.15 3.11
C LYS A 332 25.62 -12.94 1.72
N SER A 333 24.98 -11.80 1.49
CA SER A 333 24.37 -11.48 0.19
C SER A 333 25.41 -11.34 -0.92
N PHE A 334 26.57 -10.74 -0.63
CA PHE A 334 27.69 -10.72 -1.57
C PHE A 334 28.09 -12.14 -1.99
N HIS A 335 28.23 -13.05 -1.04
CA HIS A 335 28.57 -14.44 -1.35
C HIS A 335 27.46 -15.18 -2.12
N ILE A 336 26.19 -14.93 -1.80
CA ILE A 336 25.04 -15.48 -2.53
C ILE A 336 25.07 -15.05 -3.99
N LEU A 337 25.18 -13.74 -4.23
CA LEU A 337 25.20 -13.19 -5.59
C LEU A 337 26.44 -13.65 -6.35
N LYS A 338 27.61 -13.62 -5.73
CA LYS A 338 28.85 -14.12 -6.33
C LYS A 338 28.72 -15.59 -6.76
N ALA A 339 28.22 -16.46 -5.87
CA ALA A 339 28.05 -17.87 -6.19
C ALA A 339 27.09 -18.09 -7.38
N ARG A 340 26.01 -17.30 -7.47
CA ARG A 340 25.10 -17.34 -8.62
C ARG A 340 25.78 -16.93 -9.91
N LEU A 341 26.58 -15.87 -9.88
CA LEU A 341 27.30 -15.35 -11.03
C LEU A 341 28.43 -16.30 -11.47
N ASP A 342 29.09 -16.97 -10.52
CA ASP A 342 30.11 -17.99 -10.79
C ASP A 342 29.52 -19.24 -11.49
N CYS A 343 28.21 -19.49 -11.35
CA CYS A 343 27.52 -20.54 -12.11
C CYS A 343 27.26 -20.18 -13.59
N VAL A 344 27.42 -18.91 -13.99
CA VAL A 344 27.17 -18.47 -15.37
C VAL A 344 28.39 -18.80 -16.24
N PRO A 345 28.23 -19.58 -17.33
CA PRO A 345 29.36 -19.93 -18.19
C PRO A 345 30.07 -18.69 -18.77
N ALA A 346 31.40 -18.65 -18.68
CA ALA A 346 32.23 -17.53 -19.17
C ALA A 346 32.06 -17.22 -20.67
N LEU A 347 31.50 -18.15 -21.44
CA LEU A 347 31.23 -18.00 -22.88
C LEU A 347 30.26 -16.85 -23.18
N ASN A 348 29.31 -16.52 -22.28
CA ASN A 348 28.40 -15.38 -22.47
C ASN A 348 29.08 -14.01 -22.31
N ILE A 349 30.24 -13.95 -21.66
CA ILE A 349 31.02 -12.71 -21.47
C ILE A 349 31.86 -12.42 -22.73
N CYS A 350 32.38 -13.47 -23.37
CA CYS A 350 33.39 -13.35 -24.43
C CYS A 350 32.80 -13.13 -25.84
N CYS A 351 31.55 -13.53 -26.10
CA CYS A 351 30.91 -13.37 -27.43
C CYS A 351 30.57 -11.92 -27.82
N GLN A 352 30.86 -10.94 -26.96
CA GLN A 352 30.43 -9.54 -27.16
C GLN A 352 31.35 -8.72 -28.09
N THR A 353 32.54 -9.20 -28.45
CA THR A 353 33.49 -8.38 -29.21
C THR A 353 33.36 -8.49 -30.74
N ASN A 354 32.68 -9.51 -31.28
CA ASN A 354 32.73 -9.81 -32.72
C ASN A 354 31.38 -9.93 -33.46
N GLU A 355 30.24 -9.87 -32.78
CA GLU A 355 28.95 -9.81 -33.49
C GLU A 355 28.46 -8.38 -33.53
N ARG A 356 28.47 -7.78 -34.74
CA ARG A 356 27.68 -6.59 -35.06
C ARG A 356 26.31 -6.78 -34.40
N ILE A 357 25.93 -5.85 -33.54
CA ILE A 357 24.60 -5.76 -32.95
C ILE A 357 23.60 -5.76 -34.12
N VAL A 358 23.13 -6.94 -34.52
CA VAL A 358 21.92 -7.06 -35.30
C VAL A 358 20.85 -6.69 -34.28
N PRO A 359 20.14 -5.56 -34.44
CA PRO A 359 19.07 -5.23 -33.52
C PRO A 359 18.04 -6.35 -33.64
N THR A 360 18.04 -7.26 -32.67
CA THR A 360 16.98 -8.25 -32.52
C THR A 360 15.68 -7.48 -32.48
N LYS A 361 14.74 -7.87 -33.35
CA LYS A 361 13.46 -7.20 -33.59
C LYS A 361 12.56 -7.08 -32.34
N ASP A 362 13.01 -7.56 -31.19
CA ASP A 362 12.30 -7.50 -29.91
C ASP A 362 12.54 -6.21 -29.10
N LEU A 363 13.48 -5.35 -29.50
CA LEU A 363 13.88 -4.15 -28.72
C LEU A 363 13.12 -2.85 -29.05
N LYS A 364 12.16 -2.87 -30.00
CA LYS A 364 11.45 -1.64 -30.46
C LYS A 364 10.01 -1.46 -29.95
N ASN A 365 9.52 -2.32 -29.06
CA ASN A 365 8.11 -2.27 -28.63
C ASN A 365 7.87 -1.78 -27.19
N SER A 366 8.88 -1.25 -26.50
CA SER A 366 8.63 -0.48 -25.27
C SER A 366 8.38 0.98 -25.65
N ASN A 367 7.12 1.41 -25.63
CA ASN A 367 6.71 2.83 -25.71
C ASN A 367 7.21 3.67 -24.50
N VAL A 368 8.22 3.21 -23.77
CA VAL A 368 8.73 3.81 -22.55
C VAL A 368 10.00 4.60 -22.87
N ASP A 369 9.97 5.90 -22.60
CA ASP A 369 11.15 6.77 -22.71
C ASP A 369 12.05 6.62 -21.48
N PHE A 370 12.95 5.65 -21.52
CA PHE A 370 13.88 5.37 -20.43
C PHE A 370 14.88 6.50 -20.17
N ASN A 371 15.19 7.34 -21.16
CA ASN A 371 16.07 8.49 -20.97
C ASN A 371 15.40 9.53 -20.06
N ASN A 372 14.13 9.85 -20.34
CA ASN A 372 13.34 10.73 -19.48
C ASN A 372 13.22 10.17 -18.04
N LEU A 373 13.01 8.86 -17.91
CA LEU A 373 12.96 8.19 -16.60
C LEU A 373 14.30 8.27 -15.86
N LEU A 374 15.43 8.20 -16.57
CA LEU A 374 16.76 8.35 -15.97
C LEU A 374 17.00 9.78 -15.49
N GLU A 375 16.60 10.78 -16.27
CA GLU A 375 16.64 12.19 -15.87
C GLU A 375 15.79 12.45 -14.61
N HIS A 376 14.56 11.93 -14.60
CA HIS A 376 13.68 12.01 -13.43
C HIS A 376 14.31 11.34 -12.21
N PHE A 377 14.91 10.16 -12.37
CA PHE A 377 15.61 9.47 -11.29
C PHE A 377 16.74 10.31 -10.70
N ASN A 378 17.61 10.87 -11.53
CA ASN A 378 18.70 11.74 -11.09
C ASN A 378 18.21 12.98 -10.34
N LYS A 379 17.13 13.59 -10.82
CA LYS A 379 16.49 14.72 -10.15
C LYS A 379 16.01 14.33 -8.75
N VAL A 380 15.21 13.26 -8.64
CA VAL A 380 14.68 12.79 -7.35
C VAL A 380 15.81 12.44 -6.37
N GLN A 381 16.88 11.78 -6.83
CA GLN A 381 18.03 11.46 -5.99
C GLN A 381 18.81 12.70 -5.53
N SER A 382 18.87 13.73 -6.37
CA SER A 382 19.47 15.02 -6.00
C SER A 382 18.65 15.72 -4.91
N ASP A 383 17.32 15.73 -5.05
CA ASP A 383 16.39 16.29 -4.06
C ASP A 383 16.48 15.54 -2.72
N GLN A 384 16.57 14.20 -2.75
CA GLN A 384 16.75 13.37 -1.56
C GLN A 384 18.07 13.65 -0.84
N THR A 385 19.15 13.84 -1.59
CA THR A 385 20.47 14.21 -1.05
C THR A 385 20.41 15.60 -0.38
N ALA A 386 19.79 16.58 -1.05
CA ALA A 386 19.61 17.91 -0.51
C ALA A 386 18.77 17.90 0.78
N TYR A 387 17.68 17.14 0.81
CA TYR A 387 16.84 16.97 1.99
C TYR A 387 17.60 16.36 3.17
N LYS A 388 18.39 15.29 2.94
CA LYS A 388 19.26 14.70 3.98
C LYS A 388 20.28 15.70 4.50
N ALA A 389 20.90 16.50 3.62
CA ALA A 389 21.84 17.54 4.01
C ALA A 389 21.19 18.62 4.89
N GLN A 390 19.98 19.07 4.53
CA GLN A 390 19.21 20.03 5.33
C GLN A 390 18.86 19.48 6.71
N GLN A 391 18.43 18.21 6.80
CA GLN A 391 18.15 17.56 8.08
C GLN A 391 19.39 17.45 8.97
N ARG A 392 20.54 17.06 8.40
CA ARG A 392 21.82 17.01 9.12
C ARG A 392 22.22 18.39 9.65
N ALA A 393 22.09 19.44 8.84
CA ALA A 393 22.38 20.82 9.25
C ALA A 393 21.46 21.29 10.38
N TYR A 394 20.16 20.98 10.30
CA TYR A 394 19.20 21.30 11.35
C TYR A 394 19.59 20.65 12.68
N ILE A 395 19.88 19.35 12.69
CA ILE A 395 20.26 18.60 13.90
C ILE A 395 21.55 19.18 14.52
N LEU A 396 22.56 19.48 13.71
CA LEU A 396 23.79 20.10 14.19
C LEU A 396 23.54 21.46 14.82
N SER A 397 22.66 22.28 14.22
CA SER A 397 22.31 23.60 14.76
C SER A 397 21.56 23.52 16.09
N THR A 398 20.68 22.53 16.26
CA THR A 398 19.96 22.30 17.53
C THR A 398 20.92 21.82 18.62
N LEU A 399 21.80 20.87 18.31
CA LEU A 399 22.81 20.38 19.26
C LEU A 399 23.76 21.51 19.70
N GLN A 400 24.15 22.40 18.79
CA GLN A 400 25.00 23.53 19.10
C GLN A 400 24.28 24.55 20.00
N ARG A 401 22.98 24.77 19.81
CA ARG A 401 22.17 25.59 20.74
C ARG A 401 22.08 24.95 22.12
N ASP A 402 21.84 23.65 22.19
CA ASP A 402 21.72 22.93 23.46
C ASP A 402 23.05 22.92 24.24
N MET A 403 24.18 22.76 23.55
CA MET A 403 25.50 22.89 24.19
C MET A 403 25.76 24.30 24.73
N ASN A 404 25.36 25.34 24.00
CA ASN A 404 25.49 26.73 24.46
C ASN A 404 24.56 27.06 25.65
N LEU A 405 23.43 26.35 25.79
CA LEU A 405 22.52 26.49 26.94
C LEU A 405 23.02 25.75 28.19
N VAL A 406 23.85 24.70 28.04
CA VAL A 406 24.46 23.98 29.17
C VAL A 406 25.73 24.67 29.68
N GLN A 407 26.34 25.53 28.88
CA GLN A 407 27.55 26.28 29.23
C GLN A 407 27.28 27.66 29.88
N ASN A 408 26.03 28.13 29.87
CA ASN A 408 25.57 29.34 30.58
C ASN A 408 24.68 28.93 31.76
#